data_AF-A0A2D9C577-F1
#
_entry.id   AF-A0A2D9C577-F1
#
_cell.length_a   1.000
_cell.length_b   1.000
_cell.length_c   1.000
_cell.angle_alpha   90.00
_cell.angle_beta   90.00
_cell.angle_gamma   90.00
#
_symmetry.space_group_name_H-M   'P 1'
#
loop_
_entity.id
_entity.type
_entity.pdbx_description
1 polymer ?
#
loop_
_entity_poly.entity_id
_entity_poly.type
_entity_poly.pdbx_seq_one_letter_code
_entity_poly.pdbx_strand_id
1 'polypeptide(L)'
;MKLTAEQIQMNWVEFMSNIDTYISSPRKEQLKSFYEKFEDRISLMPASHKKEYHSAFPGGYVDHVNRVVKAALSMSAVWEGFGANMDTFTTEELVFSAINHDLGKMGDSEHESYIPQTDKWRREKLGEEYMHNKAIAFAAIPDRGLFLLQEHDVKYTFNEMIAIQTHDGLYDSANEKYLKSFMPETKPRTSLPFILHQADMMAARIEFEIEWLPKFKNNLDTSKSNFTLGASNKKQHIASTKNKALGSIKSEGLKNLFDKL
;
A
#
# COMPACT_ATOMS: atom_id res chain seq x y z
N MET A 1 4.07 10.11 -6.59
CA MET A 1 4.78 11.11 -5.76
C MET A 1 6.29 10.92 -5.86
N LYS A 2 7.07 12.00 -5.66
CA LYS A 2 8.54 11.96 -5.56
C LYS A 2 8.97 12.99 -4.51
N LEU A 3 9.74 12.55 -3.51
CA LEU A 3 10.25 13.43 -2.45
C LEU A 3 11.56 14.10 -2.87
N THR A 4 11.79 15.32 -2.39
CA THR A 4 13.11 15.97 -2.43
C THR A 4 14.02 15.43 -1.31
N ALA A 5 15.33 15.66 -1.42
CA ALA A 5 16.26 15.25 -0.37
C ALA A 5 15.95 15.93 0.97
N GLU A 6 15.54 17.21 0.93
CA GLU A 6 15.14 17.96 2.12
C GLU A 6 13.87 17.38 2.75
N GLN A 7 12.90 16.93 1.94
CA GLN A 7 11.70 16.26 2.44
C GLN A 7 12.04 14.93 3.10
N ILE A 8 12.93 14.12 2.51
CA ILE A 8 13.39 12.86 3.11
C ILE A 8 14.07 13.14 4.46
N GLN A 9 14.96 14.12 4.52
CA GLN A 9 15.63 14.51 5.76
C GLN A 9 14.64 14.97 6.83
N MET A 10 13.67 15.81 6.47
CA MET A 10 12.64 16.28 7.40
C MET A 10 11.76 15.13 7.89
N ASN A 11 11.38 14.21 7.01
CA ASN A 11 10.62 13.02 7.37
C ASN A 11 11.40 12.14 8.35
N TRP A 12 12.71 11.99 8.16
CA TRP A 12 13.57 11.27 9.12
C TRP A 12 13.64 11.97 10.48
N VAL A 13 13.77 13.30 10.50
CA VAL A 13 13.75 14.08 11.76
C VAL A 13 12.41 13.92 12.48
N GLU A 14 11.28 13.98 11.75
CA GLU A 14 9.96 13.74 12.33
C GLU A 14 9.84 12.31 12.90
N PHE A 15 10.34 11.32 12.17
CA PHE A 15 10.35 9.93 12.60
C PHE A 15 11.10 9.74 13.93
N MET A 16 12.33 10.27 14.02
CA MET A 16 13.13 10.21 15.25
C MET A 16 12.49 11.03 16.38
N SER A 17 11.85 12.16 16.06
CA SER A 17 11.09 12.97 17.03
C SER A 17 9.89 12.22 17.61
N ASN A 18 9.21 11.38 16.83
CA ASN A 18 8.13 10.52 17.35
C ASN A 18 8.66 9.57 18.42
N ILE A 19 9.85 8.99 18.23
CA ILE A 19 10.52 8.16 19.24
C ILE A 19 10.85 8.99 20.48
N ASP A 20 11.47 10.17 20.29
CA ASP A 20 11.86 11.04 21.41
C ASP A 20 10.68 11.53 22.24
N THR A 21 9.52 11.73 21.60
CA THR A 21 8.31 12.27 22.24
C THR A 21 7.52 11.21 22.99
N TYR A 22 7.32 10.03 22.39
CA TYR A 22 6.30 9.08 22.84
C TYR A 22 6.85 7.79 23.45
N ILE A 23 8.14 7.49 23.29
CA ILE A 23 8.73 6.26 23.84
C ILE A 23 9.50 6.61 25.12
N SER A 24 9.35 5.82 26.18
CA SER A 24 10.04 6.08 27.46
C SER A 24 11.42 5.42 27.50
N SER A 25 12.36 6.01 28.24
CA SER A 25 13.65 5.37 28.52
C SER A 25 13.45 4.17 29.48
N PRO A 26 14.20 3.06 29.33
CA PRO A 26 15.38 2.88 28.47
C PRO A 26 15.07 2.42 27.03
N ARG A 27 13.80 2.15 26.71
CA ARG A 27 13.41 1.62 25.39
C ARG A 27 13.64 2.62 24.27
N LYS A 28 13.48 3.91 24.57
CA LYS A 28 13.79 5.02 23.66
C LYS A 28 15.19 4.89 23.09
N GLU A 29 16.19 4.75 23.95
CA GLU A 29 17.60 4.69 23.55
C GLU A 29 17.90 3.44 22.73
N GLN A 30 17.31 2.30 23.09
CA GLN A 30 17.42 1.05 22.32
C GLN A 30 16.82 1.21 20.92
N LEU A 31 15.64 1.80 20.82
CA LEU A 31 14.94 2.00 19.55
C LEU A 31 15.68 3.00 18.66
N LYS A 32 16.18 4.10 19.23
CA LYS A 32 17.01 5.06 18.48
C LYS A 32 18.29 4.42 17.98
N SER A 33 19.00 3.67 18.84
CA SER A 33 20.22 2.97 18.43
C SER A 33 19.96 1.97 17.29
N PHE A 34 18.83 1.27 17.33
CA PHE A 34 18.40 0.40 16.23
C PHE A 34 18.19 1.19 14.92
N TYR A 35 17.39 2.26 14.95
CA TYR A 35 17.07 3.03 13.74
C TYR A 35 18.28 3.80 13.19
N GLU A 36 19.12 4.38 14.04
CA GLU A 36 20.36 5.06 13.65
C GLU A 36 21.36 4.08 13.00
N LYS A 37 21.45 2.84 13.49
CA LYS A 37 22.30 1.79 12.87
C LYS A 37 21.90 1.53 11.42
N PHE A 38 20.63 1.71 11.06
CA PHE A 38 20.07 1.41 9.75
C PHE A 38 19.55 2.64 9.00
N GLU A 39 19.95 3.84 9.42
CA GLU A 39 19.47 5.12 8.89
C GLU A 39 19.60 5.21 7.36
N ASP A 40 20.77 4.91 6.82
CA ASP A 40 21.04 4.98 5.37
C ASP A 40 20.06 4.13 4.54
N ARG A 41 19.64 2.98 5.08
CA ARG A 41 18.69 2.07 4.43
C ARG A 41 17.25 2.54 4.63
N ILE A 42 16.86 2.75 5.89
CA ILE A 42 15.47 3.03 6.26
C ILE A 42 15.00 4.38 5.72
N SER A 43 15.87 5.40 5.75
CA SER A 43 15.55 6.74 5.25
C SER A 43 15.25 6.79 3.75
N LEU A 44 15.79 5.85 2.97
CA LEU A 44 15.66 5.83 1.50
C LEU A 44 14.78 4.72 0.96
N MET A 45 14.46 3.69 1.74
CA MET A 45 13.71 2.55 1.22
C MET A 45 12.25 2.89 0.86
N PRO A 46 11.67 2.22 -0.15
CA PRO A 46 10.27 2.37 -0.50
C PRO A 46 9.37 1.60 0.48
N ALA A 47 8.11 2.02 0.61
CA ALA A 47 7.11 1.26 1.36
C ALA A 47 6.53 0.08 0.54
N SER A 48 6.72 0.07 -0.77
CA SER A 48 6.23 -1.01 -1.64
C SER A 48 7.01 -1.07 -2.96
N HIS A 49 6.90 -2.19 -3.66
CA HIS A 49 7.74 -2.47 -4.83
C HIS A 49 7.19 -1.94 -6.16
N LYS A 50 5.90 -1.58 -6.20
CA LYS A 50 5.18 -1.29 -7.44
C LYS A 50 4.52 0.08 -7.34
N LYS A 51 4.65 0.92 -8.38
CA LYS A 51 4.21 2.32 -8.37
C LYS A 51 2.73 2.52 -8.05
N GLU A 52 1.88 1.55 -8.39
CA GLU A 52 0.44 1.57 -8.11
C GLU A 52 0.12 1.30 -6.63
N TYR A 53 1.08 0.81 -5.85
CA TYR A 53 0.95 0.62 -4.41
C TYR A 53 1.43 1.87 -3.66
N HIS A 54 1.03 1.99 -2.39
CA HIS A 54 1.32 3.16 -1.58
C HIS A 54 2.84 3.30 -1.36
N SER A 55 3.33 4.52 -1.51
CA SER A 55 4.68 4.92 -1.14
C SER A 55 5.82 4.13 -1.80
N ALA A 56 5.61 3.71 -3.06
CA ALA A 56 6.58 3.04 -3.91
C ALA A 56 7.64 4.00 -4.52
N PHE A 57 8.33 4.78 -3.68
CA PHE A 57 9.36 5.73 -4.08
C PHE A 57 10.44 5.87 -3.00
N PRO A 58 11.64 6.40 -3.31
CA PRO A 58 12.69 6.58 -2.31
C PRO A 58 12.24 7.45 -1.13
N GLY A 59 12.44 6.96 0.09
CA GLY A 59 11.97 7.57 1.34
C GLY A 59 10.48 7.36 1.63
N GLY A 60 9.79 6.55 0.82
CA GLY A 60 8.37 6.27 0.98
C GLY A 60 8.03 5.52 2.27
N TYR A 61 8.93 4.69 2.79
CA TYR A 61 8.68 4.00 4.07
C TYR A 61 8.51 4.99 5.23
N VAL A 62 9.48 5.89 5.43
CA VAL A 62 9.45 6.85 6.54
C VAL A 62 8.28 7.82 6.39
N ASP A 63 8.02 8.28 5.16
CA ASP A 63 6.85 9.12 4.86
C ASP A 63 5.53 8.45 5.26
N HIS A 64 5.36 7.18 4.88
CA HIS A 64 4.18 6.39 5.24
C HIS A 64 4.06 6.24 6.75
N VAL A 65 5.12 5.80 7.43
CA VAL A 65 5.09 5.57 8.88
C VAL A 65 4.75 6.82 9.67
N ASN A 66 5.31 7.99 9.32
CA ASN A 66 4.95 9.25 9.98
C ASN A 66 3.47 9.59 9.83
N ARG A 67 2.90 9.38 8.62
CA ARG A 67 1.46 9.54 8.38
C ARG A 67 0.64 8.57 9.22
N VAL A 68 1.06 7.31 9.38
CA VAL A 68 0.40 6.33 10.24
C VAL A 68 0.45 6.74 11.71
N VAL A 69 1.60 7.21 12.23
CA VAL A 69 1.71 7.69 13.62
C VAL A 69 0.73 8.83 13.89
N LYS A 70 0.71 9.85 13.01
CA LYS A 70 -0.22 10.98 13.11
C LYS A 70 -1.68 10.55 13.03
N ALA A 71 -1.99 9.65 12.10
CA ALA A 71 -3.32 9.07 11.93
C ALA A 71 -3.75 8.26 13.17
N ALA A 72 -2.85 7.47 13.75
CA ALA A 72 -3.11 6.63 14.92
C ALA A 72 -3.47 7.47 16.14
N LEU A 73 -2.71 8.53 16.41
CA LEU A 73 -3.01 9.48 17.49
C LEU A 73 -4.38 10.15 17.29
N SER A 74 -4.67 10.58 16.06
CA SER A 74 -5.96 11.19 15.71
C SER A 74 -7.13 10.21 15.87
N MET A 75 -6.94 8.97 15.40
CA MET A 75 -7.95 7.92 15.47
C MET A 75 -8.20 7.49 16.92
N SER A 76 -7.16 7.44 17.75
CA SER A 76 -7.29 7.19 19.18
C SER A 76 -8.22 8.20 19.86
N ALA A 77 -8.07 9.49 19.55
CA ALA A 77 -8.95 10.54 20.07
C ALA A 77 -10.40 10.39 19.58
N VAL A 78 -10.60 9.93 18.33
CA VAL A 78 -11.94 9.62 17.82
C VAL A 78 -12.57 8.49 18.63
N TRP A 79 -11.87 7.37 18.83
CA TRP A 79 -12.37 6.24 19.62
C TRP A 79 -12.72 6.63 21.06
N GLU A 80 -11.86 7.42 21.70
CA GLU A 80 -12.12 7.99 23.02
C GLU A 80 -13.42 8.83 23.02
N GLY A 81 -13.60 9.70 22.02
CA GLY A 81 -14.81 10.52 21.87
C GLY A 81 -16.11 9.73 21.69
N PHE A 82 -16.03 8.48 21.20
CA PHE A 82 -17.15 7.55 21.12
C PHE A 82 -17.29 6.63 22.35
N GLY A 83 -16.48 6.84 23.39
CA GLY A 83 -16.58 6.13 24.68
C GLY A 83 -15.85 4.78 24.70
N ALA A 84 -14.86 4.56 23.83
CA ALA A 84 -14.03 3.36 23.90
C ALA A 84 -13.22 3.32 25.21
N ASN A 85 -12.97 2.12 25.74
CA ASN A 85 -12.10 1.95 26.90
C ASN A 85 -10.62 2.08 26.48
N MET A 86 -10.04 3.25 26.77
CA MET A 86 -8.67 3.59 26.41
C MET A 86 -7.64 3.15 27.46
N ASP A 87 -8.06 2.61 28.61
CA ASP A 87 -7.14 2.11 29.65
C ASP A 87 -6.49 0.76 29.28
N THR A 88 -6.89 0.18 28.15
CA THR A 88 -6.44 -1.14 27.70
C THR A 88 -5.09 -1.13 26.96
N PHE A 89 -4.55 0.06 26.67
CA PHE A 89 -3.22 0.28 26.09
C PHE A 89 -2.74 1.70 26.40
N THR A 90 -1.45 1.95 26.24
CA THR A 90 -0.86 3.29 26.43
C THR A 90 -0.61 4.02 25.10
N THR A 91 -0.50 5.35 25.12
CA THR A 91 -0.06 6.11 23.94
C THR A 91 1.31 5.63 23.44
N GLU A 92 2.19 5.25 24.36
CA GLU A 92 3.49 4.68 24.03
C GLU A 92 3.35 3.35 23.24
N GLU A 93 2.46 2.44 23.65
CA GLU A 93 2.18 1.19 22.90
C GLU A 93 1.60 1.47 21.50
N LEU A 94 0.74 2.48 21.39
CA LEU A 94 0.17 2.89 20.10
C LEU A 94 1.24 3.40 19.14
N VAL A 95 2.08 4.33 19.60
CA VAL A 95 3.12 4.93 18.78
C VAL A 95 4.24 3.92 18.48
N PHE A 96 4.62 3.09 19.46
CA PHE A 96 5.58 2.01 19.23
C PHE A 96 5.08 1.05 18.14
N SER A 97 3.81 0.63 18.21
CA SER A 97 3.22 -0.25 17.20
C SER A 97 3.16 0.44 15.83
N ALA A 98 2.77 1.71 15.77
CA ALA A 98 2.70 2.49 14.53
C ALA A 98 4.07 2.70 13.87
N ILE A 99 5.12 2.97 14.65
CA ILE A 99 6.49 3.12 14.13
C ILE A 99 7.00 1.82 13.51
N ASN A 100 6.64 0.68 14.10
CA ASN A 100 7.22 -0.63 13.75
C ASN A 100 6.29 -1.55 12.93
N HIS A 101 5.05 -1.14 12.62
CA HIS A 101 4.05 -2.00 11.97
C HIS A 101 4.56 -2.65 10.67
N ASP A 102 5.33 -1.88 9.91
CA ASP A 102 5.83 -2.23 8.59
C ASP A 102 7.34 -2.51 8.56
N LEU A 103 8.00 -2.58 9.73
CA LEU A 103 9.47 -2.66 9.84
C LEU A 103 10.09 -3.80 9.02
N GLY A 104 9.38 -4.92 8.87
CA GLY A 104 9.85 -6.05 8.06
C GLY A 104 10.09 -5.72 6.58
N LYS A 105 9.60 -4.58 6.07
CA LYS A 105 9.93 -4.06 4.73
C LYS A 105 11.41 -3.68 4.61
N MET A 106 12.09 -3.40 5.71
CA MET A 106 13.54 -3.14 5.73
C MET A 106 14.36 -4.29 5.16
N GLY A 107 13.90 -5.53 5.30
CA GLY A 107 14.68 -6.73 4.99
C GLY A 107 15.28 -7.33 6.25
N ASP A 108 16.48 -7.90 6.15
CA ASP A 108 17.22 -8.39 7.31
C ASP A 108 18.39 -7.46 7.65
N SER A 109 19.18 -7.85 8.65
CA SER A 109 20.31 -7.07 9.16
C SER A 109 21.42 -6.83 8.12
N GLU A 110 21.43 -7.56 7.00
CA GLU A 110 22.44 -7.46 5.93
C GLU A 110 21.84 -6.99 4.59
N HIS A 111 20.59 -7.34 4.28
CA HIS A 111 19.99 -7.21 2.95
C HIS A 111 18.64 -6.50 2.99
N GLU A 112 18.36 -5.69 1.97
CA GLU A 112 17.07 -4.99 1.79
C GLU A 112 15.99 -5.88 1.19
N SER A 113 14.71 -5.75 1.60
CA SER A 113 13.61 -6.54 1.00
C SER A 113 13.37 -6.21 -0.47
N TYR A 114 13.57 -4.94 -0.84
CA TYR A 114 13.31 -4.41 -2.17
C TYR A 114 14.58 -3.80 -2.73
N ILE A 115 14.96 -4.23 -3.92
CA ILE A 115 16.10 -3.68 -4.67
C ILE A 115 15.60 -3.11 -6.00
N PRO A 116 16.31 -2.14 -6.62
CA PRO A 116 15.89 -1.56 -7.89
C PRO A 116 15.65 -2.61 -8.97
N GLN A 117 14.57 -2.46 -9.73
CA GLN A 117 14.23 -3.37 -10.82
C GLN A 117 15.28 -3.29 -11.94
N THR A 118 15.90 -4.44 -12.25
CA THR A 118 16.91 -4.55 -13.31
C THR A 118 16.29 -4.71 -14.70
N ASP A 119 15.06 -5.21 -14.80
CA ASP A 119 14.32 -5.34 -16.05
C ASP A 119 13.62 -4.02 -16.44
N LYS A 120 14.13 -3.39 -17.51
CA LYS A 120 13.60 -2.12 -18.02
C LYS A 120 12.14 -2.24 -18.48
N TRP A 121 11.76 -3.35 -19.12
CA TRP A 121 10.39 -3.53 -19.61
C TRP A 121 9.40 -3.62 -18.46
N ARG A 122 9.73 -4.38 -17.40
CA ARG A 122 8.90 -4.47 -16.20
C ARG A 122 8.73 -3.12 -15.52
N ARG A 123 9.81 -2.35 -15.36
CA ARG A 123 9.74 -1.00 -14.80
C ARG A 123 8.84 -0.08 -15.61
N GLU A 124 9.07 0.01 -16.93
CA GLU A 124 8.34 0.95 -17.79
C GLU A 124 6.89 0.54 -18.09
N LYS A 125 6.62 -0.76 -18.27
CA LYS A 125 5.32 -1.27 -18.69
C LYS A 125 4.44 -1.76 -17.54
N LEU A 126 5.04 -2.34 -16.50
CA LEU A 126 4.30 -2.87 -15.35
C LEU A 126 4.37 -1.98 -14.11
N GLY A 127 5.23 -0.96 -14.11
CA GLY A 127 5.39 -0.07 -12.95
C GLY A 127 6.13 -0.72 -11.77
N GLU A 128 6.81 -1.83 -12.01
CA GLU A 128 7.67 -2.51 -11.03
C GLU A 128 8.97 -1.72 -10.88
N GLU A 129 8.97 -0.67 -10.06
CA GLU A 129 10.17 0.14 -9.79
C GLU A 129 11.21 -0.64 -8.98
N TYR A 130 10.74 -1.54 -8.11
CA TYR A 130 11.57 -2.42 -7.30
C TYR A 130 11.18 -3.88 -7.51
N MET A 131 12.10 -4.78 -7.15
CA MET A 131 11.89 -6.21 -7.12
C MET A 131 12.27 -6.77 -5.76
N HIS A 132 11.69 -7.92 -5.41
CA HIS A 132 12.07 -8.63 -4.20
C HIS A 132 13.53 -9.12 -4.27
N ASN A 133 14.27 -8.87 -3.20
CA ASN A 133 15.63 -9.36 -3.05
C ASN A 133 15.64 -10.87 -2.77
N LYS A 134 16.31 -11.64 -3.64
CA LYS A 134 16.37 -13.10 -3.54
C LYS A 134 17.38 -13.61 -2.51
N ALA A 135 18.20 -12.73 -1.93
CA ALA A 135 19.15 -13.08 -0.87
C ALA A 135 18.46 -13.36 0.47
N ILE A 136 17.25 -12.85 0.67
CA ILE A 136 16.53 -12.91 1.95
C ILE A 136 15.57 -14.09 1.96
N ALA A 137 15.53 -14.80 3.08
CA ALA A 137 14.53 -15.82 3.33
C ALA A 137 13.12 -15.22 3.43
N PHE A 138 12.12 -15.99 2.99
CA PHE A 138 10.74 -15.56 3.09
C PHE A 138 10.30 -15.48 4.57
N ALA A 139 9.71 -14.34 4.92
CA ALA A 139 8.95 -14.11 6.14
C ALA A 139 7.88 -13.05 5.82
N ALA A 140 6.73 -13.11 6.48
CA ALA A 140 5.76 -12.02 6.39
C ALA A 140 6.36 -10.73 6.98
N ILE A 141 5.90 -9.57 6.52
CA ILE A 141 6.36 -8.26 7.02
C ILE A 141 6.24 -8.15 8.54
N PRO A 142 5.09 -8.46 9.19
CA PRO A 142 4.99 -8.38 10.65
C PRO A 142 5.93 -9.36 11.36
N ASP A 143 6.01 -10.61 10.90
CA ASP A 143 6.89 -11.62 11.50
C ASP A 143 8.35 -11.18 11.47
N ARG A 144 8.80 -10.64 10.32
CA ARG A 144 10.16 -10.14 10.17
C ARG A 144 10.42 -8.91 11.02
N GLY A 145 9.48 -7.96 11.07
CA GLY A 145 9.60 -6.77 11.90
C GLY A 145 9.76 -7.12 13.39
N LEU A 146 8.92 -8.03 13.90
CA LEU A 146 9.01 -8.51 15.28
C LEU A 146 10.32 -9.26 15.55
N PHE A 147 10.79 -10.07 14.60
CA PHE A 147 12.08 -10.76 14.71
C PHE A 147 13.26 -9.78 14.79
N LEU A 148 13.28 -8.73 13.96
CA LEU A 148 14.32 -7.70 13.99
C LEU A 148 14.35 -6.96 15.33
N LEU A 149 13.18 -6.60 15.87
CA LEU A 149 13.10 -5.97 17.19
C LEU A 149 13.71 -6.88 18.27
N GLN A 150 13.38 -8.18 18.24
CA GLN A 150 13.91 -9.15 19.18
C GLN A 150 15.44 -9.37 19.02
N GLU A 151 15.95 -9.47 17.79
CA GLU A 151 17.39 -9.62 17.50
C GLU A 151 18.21 -8.44 18.06
N HIS A 152 17.60 -7.27 18.16
CA HIS A 152 18.20 -6.04 18.67
C HIS A 152 17.82 -5.68 20.11
N ASP A 153 17.28 -6.64 20.88
CA ASP A 153 16.86 -6.47 22.28
C ASP A 153 15.85 -5.32 22.52
N VAL A 154 15.06 -5.00 21.50
CA VAL A 154 13.92 -4.07 21.61
C VAL A 154 12.69 -4.85 22.03
N LYS A 155 12.32 -4.71 23.31
CA LYS A 155 11.18 -5.43 23.88
C LYS A 155 9.85 -4.80 23.49
N TYR A 156 8.89 -5.66 23.18
CA TYR A 156 7.50 -5.29 22.92
C TYR A 156 6.54 -6.04 23.86
N THR A 157 5.39 -5.44 24.13
CA THR A 157 4.30 -6.05 24.89
C THR A 157 3.50 -7.02 24.02
N PHE A 158 2.66 -7.84 24.64
CA PHE A 158 1.75 -8.69 23.89
C PHE A 158 0.75 -7.88 23.04
N ASN A 159 0.29 -6.73 23.55
CA ASN A 159 -0.59 -5.84 22.80
C ASN A 159 0.10 -5.28 21.55
N GLU A 160 1.35 -4.82 21.69
CA GLU A 160 2.15 -4.33 20.57
C GLU A 160 2.43 -5.44 19.54
N MET A 161 2.74 -6.66 20.00
CA MET A 161 2.91 -7.82 19.13
C MET A 161 1.65 -8.08 18.29
N ILE A 162 0.48 -8.15 18.91
CA ILE A 162 -0.79 -8.40 18.20
C ILE A 162 -1.13 -7.23 17.27
N ALA A 163 -0.90 -5.99 17.69
CA ALA A 163 -1.16 -4.81 16.87
C ALA A 163 -0.31 -4.81 15.60
N ILE A 164 1.00 -5.07 15.72
CA ILE A 164 1.91 -5.20 14.59
C ILE A 164 1.52 -6.39 13.71
N GLN A 165 1.22 -7.55 14.32
CA GLN A 165 0.83 -8.75 13.57
C GLN A 165 -0.42 -8.53 12.72
N THR A 166 -1.37 -7.72 13.21
CA THR A 166 -2.71 -7.60 12.63
C THR A 166 -3.02 -6.23 12.04
N HIS A 167 -2.01 -5.39 11.80
CA HIS A 167 -2.21 -4.02 11.32
C HIS A 167 -2.90 -3.97 9.94
N ASP A 168 -2.69 -4.96 9.07
CA ASP A 168 -3.41 -5.13 7.79
C ASP A 168 -4.90 -5.52 7.97
N GLY A 169 -5.36 -5.71 9.21
CA GLY A 169 -6.75 -6.04 9.52
C GLY A 169 -7.18 -7.35 8.88
N LEU A 170 -8.39 -7.39 8.30
CA LEU A 170 -8.91 -8.58 7.61
C LEU A 170 -8.44 -8.71 6.15
N TYR A 171 -7.55 -7.83 5.67
CA TYR A 171 -6.98 -7.97 4.32
C TYR A 171 -5.99 -9.13 4.24
N ASP A 172 -5.34 -9.49 5.37
CA ASP A 172 -4.57 -10.71 5.50
C ASP A 172 -5.41 -11.83 6.14
N SER A 173 -5.56 -12.94 5.42
CA SER A 173 -6.22 -14.15 5.91
C SER A 173 -5.61 -14.71 7.20
N ALA A 174 -4.31 -14.49 7.45
CA ALA A 174 -3.63 -14.93 8.67
C ALA A 174 -4.18 -14.24 9.94
N ASN A 175 -4.82 -13.08 9.77
CA ASN A 175 -5.39 -12.29 10.87
C ASN A 175 -6.78 -12.76 11.29
N GLU A 176 -7.44 -13.61 10.49
CA GLU A 176 -8.79 -14.10 10.81
C GLU A 176 -8.84 -14.74 12.21
N LYS A 177 -7.80 -15.50 12.60
CA LYS A 177 -7.73 -16.15 13.93
C LYS A 177 -7.75 -15.17 15.10
N TYR A 178 -7.36 -13.91 14.89
CA TYR A 178 -7.36 -12.86 15.91
C TYR A 178 -8.60 -11.97 15.83
N LEU A 179 -9.05 -11.63 14.61
CA LEU A 179 -10.06 -10.60 14.38
C LEU A 179 -11.47 -11.16 14.12
N LYS A 180 -11.58 -12.42 13.68
CA LYS A 180 -12.84 -13.10 13.33
C LYS A 180 -13.24 -14.11 14.41
N SER A 181 -13.36 -13.64 15.64
CA SER A 181 -13.79 -14.46 16.77
C SER A 181 -15.31 -14.40 16.99
N PHE A 182 -15.92 -15.58 17.20
CA PHE A 182 -17.31 -15.75 17.59
C PHE A 182 -17.52 -15.89 19.11
N MET A 183 -16.43 -15.96 19.89
CA MET A 183 -16.46 -16.06 21.35
C MET A 183 -15.84 -14.80 21.97
N PRO A 184 -16.48 -14.16 22.97
CA PRO A 184 -15.93 -12.97 23.63
C PRO A 184 -14.52 -13.16 24.19
N GLU A 185 -14.20 -14.34 24.73
CA GLU A 185 -12.95 -14.65 25.43
C GLU A 185 -11.73 -14.64 24.51
N THR A 186 -11.93 -14.89 23.22
CA THR A 186 -10.88 -14.95 22.20
C THR A 186 -10.80 -13.67 21.37
N LYS A 187 -11.57 -12.63 21.70
CA LYS A 187 -11.44 -11.30 21.08
C LYS A 187 -10.22 -10.55 21.66
N PRO A 188 -9.59 -9.63 20.89
CA PRO A 188 -8.60 -8.71 21.43
C PRO A 188 -9.17 -7.95 22.64
N ARG A 189 -8.39 -7.90 23.73
CA ARG A 189 -8.78 -7.22 24.98
C ARG A 189 -8.47 -5.73 24.98
N THR A 190 -7.98 -5.22 23.85
CA THR A 190 -7.58 -3.84 23.63
C THR A 190 -8.10 -3.38 22.27
N SER A 191 -8.44 -2.10 22.14
CA SER A 191 -8.81 -1.49 20.85
C SER A 191 -7.59 -1.15 19.97
N LEU A 192 -6.36 -1.28 20.50
CA LEU A 192 -5.12 -0.91 19.83
C LEU A 192 -4.98 -1.46 18.39
N PRO A 193 -5.19 -2.77 18.10
CA PRO A 193 -5.05 -3.28 16.73
C PRO A 193 -6.03 -2.65 15.74
N PHE A 194 -7.24 -2.31 16.19
CA PHE A 194 -8.26 -1.71 15.34
C PHE A 194 -7.95 -0.25 15.02
N ILE A 195 -7.48 0.50 16.01
CA ILE A 195 -7.06 1.90 15.85
C ILE A 195 -5.86 1.97 14.89
N LEU A 196 -4.86 1.10 15.08
CA LEU A 196 -3.69 1.05 14.20
C LEU A 196 -4.08 0.66 12.77
N HIS A 197 -4.90 -0.37 12.60
CA HIS A 197 -5.39 -0.77 11.27
C HIS A 197 -6.12 0.36 10.54
N GLN A 198 -7.01 1.07 11.24
CA GLN A 198 -7.72 2.21 10.66
C GLN A 198 -6.77 3.34 10.27
N ALA A 199 -5.75 3.61 11.09
CA ALA A 199 -4.75 4.62 10.80
C ALA A 199 -3.92 4.30 9.55
N ASP A 200 -3.43 3.06 9.45
CA ASP A 200 -2.64 2.59 8.31
C ASP A 200 -3.44 2.58 7.01
N MET A 201 -4.62 1.97 7.02
CA MET A 201 -5.54 1.98 5.88
C MET A 201 -5.88 3.41 5.45
N MET A 202 -6.18 4.31 6.39
CA MET A 202 -6.51 5.70 6.09
C MET A 202 -5.32 6.43 5.46
N ALA A 203 -4.11 6.24 5.96
CA ALA A 203 -2.90 6.84 5.41
C ALA A 203 -2.67 6.41 3.96
N ALA A 204 -2.74 5.10 3.68
CA ALA A 204 -2.59 4.54 2.34
C ALA A 204 -3.73 4.99 1.40
N ARG A 205 -4.97 5.06 1.91
CA ARG A 205 -6.12 5.50 1.13
C ARG A 205 -6.02 6.98 0.75
N ILE A 206 -5.68 7.86 1.68
CA ILE A 206 -5.52 9.30 1.41
C ILE A 206 -4.41 9.54 0.39
N GLU A 207 -3.30 8.80 0.47
CA GLU A 207 -2.25 8.87 -0.55
C GLU A 207 -2.80 8.53 -1.94
N PHE A 208 -3.58 7.45 -2.05
CA PHE A 208 -4.24 7.09 -3.30
C PHE A 208 -5.16 8.21 -3.78
N GLU A 209 -5.92 8.86 -2.88
CA GLU A 209 -6.80 9.95 -3.25
C GLU A 209 -6.05 11.15 -3.83
N ILE A 210 -4.93 11.51 -3.24
CA ILE A 210 -4.10 12.65 -3.67
C ILE A 210 -3.38 12.32 -4.98
N GLU A 211 -2.79 11.13 -5.09
CA GLU A 211 -1.92 10.77 -6.22
C GLU A 211 -2.70 10.27 -7.45
N TRP A 212 -3.74 9.47 -7.26
CA TRP A 212 -4.40 8.73 -8.35
C TRP A 212 -5.73 9.33 -8.77
N LEU A 213 -6.56 9.87 -7.87
CA LEU A 213 -7.86 10.42 -8.26
C LEU A 213 -7.78 11.58 -9.28
N PRO A 214 -6.82 12.52 -9.18
CA PRO A 214 -6.68 13.57 -10.19
C PRO A 214 -6.35 13.02 -11.59
N LYS A 215 -5.64 11.89 -11.69
CA LYS A 215 -5.27 11.28 -12.97
C LYS A 215 -6.47 10.73 -13.74
N PHE A 216 -7.53 10.30 -13.05
CA PHE A 216 -8.77 9.87 -13.71
C PHE A 216 -9.54 11.04 -14.33
N LYS A 217 -9.42 12.26 -13.80
CA LYS A 217 -10.11 13.45 -14.33
C LYS A 217 -9.46 13.98 -15.61
N ASN A 218 -8.15 13.79 -15.75
CA ASN A 218 -7.38 14.25 -16.91
C ASN A 218 -7.30 13.23 -18.06
N ASN A 219 -7.85 12.02 -17.88
CA ASN A 219 -7.87 10.94 -18.88
C ASN A 219 -9.20 10.82 -19.64
N LEU A 220 -10.16 11.73 -19.41
CA LEU A 220 -11.22 11.92 -20.38
C LEU A 220 -10.57 12.64 -21.55
N ASP A 221 -10.23 11.89 -22.60
CA ASP A 221 -10.00 12.46 -23.94
C ASP A 221 -11.08 13.53 -24.14
N THR A 222 -10.68 14.78 -24.34
CA THR A 222 -11.60 15.75 -24.91
C THR A 222 -12.13 15.08 -26.16
N SER A 223 -13.43 14.78 -26.18
CA SER A 223 -14.11 14.29 -27.38
C SER A 223 -13.56 15.09 -28.54
N LYS A 224 -12.83 14.43 -29.45
CA LYS A 224 -12.24 15.12 -30.60
C LYS A 224 -13.39 15.79 -31.33
N SER A 225 -13.57 17.09 -31.11
CA SER A 225 -14.62 17.89 -31.69
C SER A 225 -14.24 18.20 -33.14
N ASN A 226 -14.02 17.16 -33.95
CA ASN A 226 -13.69 17.25 -35.37
C ASN A 226 -13.95 15.91 -36.09
N PHE A 227 -15.09 15.28 -35.81
CA PHE A 227 -15.68 14.37 -36.79
C PHE A 227 -16.78 15.11 -37.55
N THR A 228 -16.38 16.05 -38.41
CA THR A 228 -17.24 16.44 -39.52
C THR A 228 -17.26 15.26 -40.49
N LEU A 229 -18.41 14.59 -40.56
CA LEU A 229 -18.70 13.66 -41.65
C LEU A 229 -18.76 14.47 -42.95
N GLY A 230 -17.61 14.67 -43.59
CA GLY A 230 -17.54 15.16 -44.96
C GLY A 230 -18.29 14.18 -45.86
N ALA A 231 -19.35 14.66 -46.50
CA ALA A 231 -20.26 13.89 -47.34
C ALA A 231 -19.65 13.46 -48.70
N SER A 232 -18.38 13.04 -48.73
CA SER A 232 -17.67 12.75 -49.99
C SER A 232 -17.11 11.33 -50.14
N ASN A 233 -17.18 10.44 -49.16
CA ASN A 233 -16.63 9.07 -49.30
C ASN A 233 -17.64 7.91 -49.17
N LYS A 234 -18.95 8.17 -49.26
CA LYS A 234 -19.99 7.12 -49.10
C LYS A 234 -20.14 6.14 -50.28
N LYS A 235 -19.30 6.21 -51.33
CA LYS A 235 -19.41 5.32 -52.50
C LYS A 235 -18.38 4.19 -52.60
N GLN A 236 -17.31 4.17 -51.80
CA GLN A 236 -16.27 3.13 -51.99
C GLN A 236 -16.40 1.88 -51.09
N HIS A 237 -17.08 1.95 -49.94
CA HIS A 237 -17.08 0.80 -49.01
C HIS A 237 -18.28 -0.15 -49.08
N ILE A 238 -19.40 0.22 -49.69
CA ILE A 238 -20.61 -0.63 -49.70
C ILE A 238 -20.52 -1.77 -50.73
N ALA A 239 -19.71 -1.63 -51.79
CA ALA A 239 -19.56 -2.66 -52.83
C ALA A 239 -18.74 -3.88 -52.36
N SER A 240 -17.85 -3.72 -51.37
CA SER A 240 -16.94 -4.80 -50.96
C SER A 240 -17.56 -5.80 -49.97
N THR A 241 -18.59 -5.39 -49.23
CA THR A 241 -19.14 -6.20 -48.13
C THR A 241 -20.30 -7.09 -48.57
N LYS A 242 -21.07 -6.71 -49.59
CA LYS A 242 -22.17 -7.55 -50.12
C LYS A 242 -21.70 -8.81 -50.86
N ASN A 243 -20.55 -8.75 -51.54
CA ASN A 243 -20.05 -9.90 -52.31
C ASN A 243 -19.42 -11.00 -51.46
N LYS A 244 -18.98 -10.71 -50.23
CA LYS A 244 -18.35 -11.70 -49.34
C LYS A 244 -19.36 -12.54 -48.53
N ALA A 245 -20.55 -12.03 -48.27
CA ALA A 245 -21.56 -12.73 -47.46
C ALA A 245 -22.47 -13.68 -48.26
N LEU A 246 -22.60 -13.49 -49.59
CA LEU A 246 -23.46 -14.30 -50.45
C LEU A 246 -22.74 -15.46 -51.16
N GLY A 247 -21.41 -15.51 -51.10
CA GLY A 247 -20.60 -16.56 -51.74
C GLY A 247 -20.49 -17.86 -50.94
N SER A 248 -20.89 -17.88 -49.67
CA SER A 248 -20.69 -19.02 -48.75
C SER A 248 -21.93 -19.89 -48.51
N ILE A 249 -23.07 -19.58 -49.14
CA ILE A 249 -24.32 -20.35 -48.95
C ILE A 249 -24.55 -21.24 -50.18
N LYS A 250 -24.23 -22.54 -50.07
CA LYS A 250 -24.47 -23.57 -51.09
C LYS A 250 -25.91 -24.14 -51.06
N SER A 251 -26.91 -23.26 -50.98
CA SER A 251 -28.31 -23.67 -51.06
C SER A 251 -29.05 -22.73 -52.01
N GLU A 252 -29.37 -23.22 -53.20
CA GLU A 252 -30.14 -22.50 -54.22
C GLU A 252 -31.55 -22.13 -53.73
N GLY A 253 -32.13 -22.93 -52.82
CA GLY A 253 -33.46 -22.68 -52.26
C GLY A 253 -33.54 -21.47 -51.34
N LEU A 254 -32.47 -21.15 -50.59
CA LEU A 254 -32.47 -20.01 -49.66
C LEU A 254 -32.28 -18.66 -50.37
N LYS A 255 -31.66 -18.66 -51.55
CA LYS A 255 -31.38 -17.44 -52.31
C LYS A 255 -32.66 -16.78 -52.83
N ASN A 256 -33.62 -17.60 -53.26
CA ASN A 256 -34.90 -17.12 -53.83
C ASN A 256 -35.91 -16.62 -52.79
N LEU A 257 -35.72 -16.93 -51.50
CA LEU A 257 -36.63 -16.48 -50.43
C LEU A 257 -36.37 -15.03 -50.02
N PHE A 258 -35.13 -14.56 -50.17
CA PHE A 258 -34.72 -13.19 -49.81
C PHE A 258 -34.92 -12.16 -50.94
N ASP A 259 -35.09 -12.60 -52.19
CA ASP A 259 -35.35 -11.71 -53.32
C ASP A 259 -36.84 -11.35 -53.47
N LYS A 260 -37.73 -11.91 -52.64
CA LYS A 260 -39.19 -11.69 -52.67
C LYS A 260 -39.76 -10.95 -51.44
N LEU A 261 -38.91 -10.44 -50.56
CA LEU A 261 -39.25 -9.50 -49.48
C LEU A 261 -38.68 -8.12 -49.81
#